data_AF-A0A382R0V7-F1
#
_entry.id   AF-A0A382R0V7-F1
#
_cell.length_a   1.000
_cell.length_b   1.000
_cell.length_c   1.000
_cell.angle_alpha   90.00
_cell.angle_beta   90.00
_cell.angle_gamma   90.00
#
_symmetry.space_group_name_H-M   'P 1'
#
loop_
_entity.id
_entity.type
_entity.pdbx_description
1 polymer ?
#
loop_
_entity_poly.entity_id
_entity_poly.type
_entity_poly.pdbx_seq_one_letter_code
_entity_poly.pdbx_strand_id
1 'polypeptide(L)'
;VRGIALTVFVLLCPLGAGCLAIPEEACPDSECFPLDSAALSELLAAPGAFDVLSYAEDFERLRVETSTVYGNQGQFAEIHWSVAKDDAAQLRSIAMRFTVGTSSMDSE
;
A
#
# COMPACT_ATOMS: atom_id res chain seq x y z
N VAL A 1 -3.94 10.48 -53.57
CA VAL A 1 -2.58 10.69 -53.03
C VAL A 1 -2.59 11.19 -51.58
N ARG A 2 -3.35 12.25 -51.23
CA ARG A 2 -3.43 12.77 -49.83
C ARG A 2 -3.94 11.76 -48.79
N GLY A 3 -4.95 10.96 -49.11
CA GLY A 3 -5.50 9.96 -48.18
C GLY A 3 -4.49 8.87 -47.80
N ILE A 4 -3.76 8.35 -48.80
CA ILE A 4 -2.75 7.29 -48.60
C ILE A 4 -1.59 7.77 -47.73
N ALA A 5 -1.14 9.02 -47.92
CA ALA A 5 -0.08 9.60 -47.10
C ALA A 5 -0.48 9.71 -45.62
N LEU A 6 -1.74 10.07 -45.35
CA LEU A 6 -2.28 10.13 -43.98
C LEU A 6 -2.40 8.74 -43.36
N THR A 7 -2.85 7.73 -44.10
CA THR A 7 -2.95 6.36 -43.58
C THR A 7 -1.58 5.78 -43.26
N VAL A 8 -0.59 6.01 -44.13
CA VAL A 8 0.81 5.57 -43.91
C VAL A 8 1.39 6.27 -42.67
N PHE A 9 1.14 7.57 -42.49
CA PHE A 9 1.64 8.31 -41.32
C PHE A 9 1.05 7.78 -40.00
N VAL A 10 -0.27 7.52 -39.96
CA VAL A 10 -0.93 7.00 -38.75
C VAL A 10 -0.45 5.58 -38.41
N LEU A 11 -0.19 4.74 -39.40
CA LEU A 11 0.32 3.38 -39.19
C LEU A 11 1.78 3.35 -38.71
N LEU A 12 2.56 4.40 -38.96
CA LEU A 12 3.97 4.50 -38.57
C LEU A 12 4.19 5.20 -37.22
N CYS A 13 3.20 5.95 -36.70
CA CYS A 13 3.26 6.58 -35.38
C CYS A 13 3.61 5.65 -34.19
N PRO A 14 3.11 4.41 -34.08
CA PRO A 14 3.39 3.57 -32.92
C PRO A 14 4.82 2.99 -32.89
N LEU A 15 5.59 3.08 -33.99
CA LEU A 15 6.99 2.62 -34.02
C LEU A 15 7.95 3.54 -33.25
N GLY A 16 7.56 4.81 -33.04
CA GLY A 16 8.32 5.78 -32.25
C GLY A 16 7.88 5.88 -30.79
N ALA A 17 6.70 5.36 -30.46
CA ALA A 17 6.25 5.20 -29.08
C ALA A 17 6.87 3.91 -28.53
N GLY A 18 8.10 4.01 -28.03
CA GLY A 18 8.71 2.94 -27.25
C GLY A 18 7.76 2.45 -26.15
N CYS A 19 7.90 1.19 -25.76
CA CYS A 19 7.14 0.64 -24.63
C CYS A 19 7.28 1.60 -23.44
N LEU A 20 6.18 1.89 -22.73
CA LEU A 20 6.22 2.56 -21.44
C LEU A 20 6.88 1.61 -20.44
N ALA A 21 8.20 1.44 -20.55
CA ALA A 21 9.01 0.87 -19.51
C ALA A 21 8.96 1.89 -18.38
N ILE A 22 8.20 1.57 -17.34
CA ILE A 22 8.30 2.26 -16.06
C ILE A 22 9.78 2.13 -15.69
N PRO A 23 10.54 3.25 -15.60
CA PRO A 23 11.89 3.16 -15.12
C PRO A 23 11.81 2.48 -13.77
N GLU A 24 12.53 1.38 -13.61
CA GLU A 24 12.82 0.84 -12.30
C GLU A 24 13.60 1.97 -11.63
N GLU A 25 12.91 2.79 -10.82
CA GLU A 25 13.52 3.78 -9.95
C GLU A 25 14.39 2.97 -8.99
N ALA A 26 15.62 2.70 -9.43
CA ALA A 26 16.69 2.23 -8.58
C ALA A 26 16.89 3.35 -7.56
N CYS A 27 16.16 3.21 -6.46
CA CYS A 27 16.16 4.14 -5.39
C CYS A 27 17.61 4.27 -4.91
N PRO A 28 18.21 5.48 -4.94
CA PRO A 28 19.59 5.65 -4.53
C PRO A 28 19.70 5.26 -3.05
N ASP A 29 20.78 4.60 -2.65
CA ASP A 29 20.95 3.99 -1.31
C ASP A 29 20.62 4.93 -0.13
N SER A 30 20.64 6.25 -0.34
CA SER A 30 20.30 7.29 0.64
C SER A 30 18.82 7.69 0.72
N GLU A 31 18.00 7.36 -0.28
CA GLU A 31 16.57 7.72 -0.34
C GLU A 31 15.65 6.53 -0.10
N CYS A 32 16.22 5.32 0.04
CA CYS A 32 15.45 4.12 0.31
C CYS A 32 15.15 3.98 1.79
N PHE A 33 14.05 3.28 2.07
CA PHE A 33 13.79 2.82 3.42
C PHE A 33 15.01 2.01 3.90
N PRO A 34 15.60 2.36 5.07
CA PRO A 34 16.93 1.87 5.46
C PRO A 34 16.97 0.38 5.84
N LEU A 35 15.81 -0.29 5.86
CA LEU A 35 15.69 -1.70 6.17
C LEU A 35 15.21 -2.43 4.91
N ASP A 36 16.04 -3.33 4.40
CA ASP A 36 15.56 -4.31 3.42
C ASP A 36 14.53 -5.25 4.08
N SER A 37 13.88 -6.09 3.27
CA SER A 37 12.82 -6.97 3.77
C SER A 37 13.31 -7.96 4.83
N ALA A 38 14.57 -8.40 4.75
CA ALA A 38 15.14 -9.33 5.73
C ALA A 38 15.45 -8.60 7.05
N ALA A 39 16.08 -7.44 6.98
CA ALA A 39 16.40 -6.59 8.13
C ALA A 39 15.14 -6.09 8.84
N LEU A 40 14.11 -5.71 8.08
CA LEU A 40 12.80 -5.36 8.64
C LEU A 40 12.14 -6.56 9.33
N SER A 41 12.18 -7.74 8.72
CA SER A 41 11.60 -8.95 9.30
C SER A 41 12.30 -9.37 10.58
N GLU A 42 13.64 -9.28 10.63
CA GLU A 42 14.43 -9.55 11.83
C GLU A 42 14.11 -8.56 12.94
N LEU A 43 14.01 -7.27 12.61
CA LEU A 43 13.61 -6.24 13.56
C LEU A 43 12.22 -6.53 14.13
N LEU A 44 11.23 -6.85 13.27
CA LEU A 44 9.86 -7.16 13.70
C LEU A 44 9.74 -8.48 14.47
N ALA A 45 10.68 -9.41 14.32
CA ALA A 45 10.67 -10.69 15.04
C ALA A 45 11.12 -10.57 16.51
N ALA A 46 11.78 -9.47 16.89
CA ALA A 46 12.18 -9.26 18.27
C ALA A 46 10.95 -9.03 19.18
N PRO A 47 10.92 -9.62 20.39
CA PRO A 47 9.80 -9.46 21.31
C PRO A 47 9.67 -7.99 21.72
N GLY A 48 8.49 -7.41 21.51
CA GLY A 48 8.22 -6.00 21.79
C GLY A 48 8.80 -5.02 20.76
N ALA A 49 9.35 -5.50 19.64
CA ALA A 49 9.88 -4.63 18.58
C ALA A 49 8.83 -3.67 17.99
N PHE A 50 7.56 -4.03 18.11
CA PHE A 50 6.43 -3.17 17.77
C PHE A 50 5.39 -3.19 18.90
N ASP A 51 5.76 -2.65 20.06
CA ASP A 51 4.80 -2.39 21.15
C ASP A 51 4.01 -1.11 20.87
N VAL A 52 2.92 -1.26 20.13
CA VAL A 52 2.01 -0.16 19.80
C VAL A 52 1.55 0.63 21.02
N LEU A 53 1.42 0.00 22.19
CA LEU A 53 0.98 0.69 23.41
C LEU A 53 2.08 1.61 23.93
N SER A 54 3.32 1.13 23.96
CA SER A 54 4.49 1.97 24.30
C SER A 54 4.63 3.14 23.33
N TYR A 55 4.53 2.89 22.02
CA TYR A 55 4.59 3.97 21.01
C TYR A 55 3.41 4.95 21.15
N ALA A 56 2.25 4.49 21.60
CA ALA A 56 1.11 5.36 21.83
C ALA A 56 1.30 6.30 23.03
N GLU A 57 2.21 6.00 23.96
CA GLU A 57 2.57 6.92 25.05
C GLU A 57 3.50 8.03 24.56
N ASP A 58 4.47 7.70 23.69
CA ASP A 58 5.52 8.62 23.25
C ASP A 58 5.10 9.57 22.13
N PHE A 59 4.14 9.19 21.30
CA PHE A 59 3.77 9.94 20.09
C PHE A 59 2.34 10.47 20.15
N GLU A 60 2.14 11.79 20.15
CA GLU A 60 0.82 12.44 20.20
C GLU A 60 -0.12 12.02 19.05
N ARG A 61 0.44 11.75 17.88
CA ARG A 61 -0.28 11.31 16.67
C ARG A 61 0.23 9.94 16.27
N LEU A 62 -0.67 8.95 16.28
CA LEU A 62 -0.36 7.57 15.92
C LEU A 62 -1.55 6.96 15.19
N ARG A 63 -1.27 6.22 14.12
CA ARG A 63 -2.24 5.41 13.39
C ARG A 63 -1.64 4.04 13.14
N VAL A 64 -2.38 3.00 13.47
CA VAL A 64 -2.02 1.62 13.23
C VAL A 64 -3.07 0.98 12.34
N GLU A 65 -2.62 0.48 11.20
CA GLU A 65 -3.46 -0.20 10.22
C GLU A 65 -2.99 -1.64 10.07
N THR A 66 -3.92 -2.59 10.09
CA THR A 66 -3.64 -4.00 9.85
C THR A 66 -4.65 -4.56 8.86
N SER A 67 -4.17 -5.35 7.90
CA SER A 67 -5.02 -6.14 7.01
C SER A 67 -4.70 -7.62 7.21
N THR A 68 -5.73 -8.40 7.48
CA THR A 68 -5.66 -9.86 7.53
C THR A 68 -6.44 -10.43 6.36
N VAL A 69 -5.74 -11.10 5.45
CA VAL A 69 -6.34 -11.76 4.29
C VAL A 69 -6.37 -13.28 4.52
N TYR A 70 -7.55 -13.88 4.36
CA TYR A 70 -7.75 -15.31 4.39
C TYR A 70 -8.27 -15.81 3.04
N GLY A 71 -7.59 -16.82 2.49
CA GLY A 71 -7.98 -17.49 1.25
C GLY A 71 -8.03 -19.01 1.43
N ASN A 72 -9.15 -19.64 1.10
CA ASN A 72 -9.26 -21.11 1.05
C ASN A 72 -10.23 -21.55 -0.05
N GLN A 73 -9.74 -22.34 -1.02
CA GLN A 73 -10.54 -23.02 -2.05
C GLN A 73 -11.63 -22.14 -2.71
N GLY A 74 -11.26 -20.92 -3.11
CA GLY A 74 -12.17 -19.97 -3.79
C GLY A 74 -12.99 -19.07 -2.86
N GLN A 75 -12.88 -19.23 -1.54
CA GLN A 75 -13.39 -18.30 -0.55
C GLN A 75 -12.30 -17.28 -0.19
N PHE A 76 -12.67 -16.00 -0.22
CA PHE A 76 -11.83 -14.87 0.15
C PHE A 76 -12.52 -14.11 1.28
N ALA A 77 -11.78 -13.86 2.35
CA ALA A 77 -12.17 -12.95 3.41
C ALA A 77 -11.01 -12.04 3.75
N GLU A 78 -11.30 -10.78 4.04
CA GLU A 78 -10.33 -9.78 4.43
C GLU A 78 -10.87 -8.96 5.58
N ILE A 79 -10.04 -8.74 6.60
CA ILE A 79 -10.36 -7.86 7.71
C ILE A 79 -9.32 -6.75 7.74
N HIS A 80 -9.76 -5.51 7.52
CA HIS A 80 -8.96 -4.30 7.74
C HIS A 80 -9.34 -3.69 9.07
N TRP A 81 -8.34 -3.29 9.86
CA TRP A 81 -8.50 -2.48 11.05
C TRP A 81 -7.65 -1.23 10.94
N SER A 82 -8.18 -0.11 11.43
CA SER A 82 -7.48 1.17 11.56
C SER A 82 -7.78 1.75 12.93
N VAL A 83 -6.77 1.86 13.78
CA VAL A 83 -6.87 2.54 15.07
C VAL A 83 -6.01 3.78 15.01
N ALA A 84 -6.61 4.95 15.25
CA ALA A 84 -5.92 6.23 15.14
C ALA A 84 -6.18 7.12 16.35
N LYS A 85 -5.19 7.95 16.64
CA LYS A 85 -5.17 8.85 17.78
C LYS A 85 -4.49 10.17 17.38
N ASP A 86 -5.04 11.28 17.85
CA ASP A 86 -4.45 12.62 17.78
C ASP A 86 -4.72 13.34 19.11
N ASP A 87 -3.71 13.40 19.98
CA ASP A 87 -3.82 14.01 21.30
C ASP A 87 -3.99 15.53 21.22
N ALA A 88 -3.32 16.19 20.28
CA ALA A 88 -3.40 17.63 20.11
C ALA A 88 -4.82 18.08 19.71
N ALA A 89 -5.47 17.32 18.83
CA ALA A 89 -6.85 17.54 18.42
C ALA A 89 -7.89 16.85 19.29
N GLN A 90 -7.48 16.06 20.29
CA GLN A 90 -8.35 15.22 21.13
C GLN A 90 -9.24 14.25 20.31
N LEU A 91 -8.68 13.69 19.23
CA LEU A 91 -9.39 12.75 18.36
C LEU A 91 -8.92 11.32 18.60
N ARG A 92 -9.87 10.38 18.58
CA ARG A 92 -9.66 8.94 18.61
C ARG A 92 -10.59 8.29 17.59
N SER A 93 -10.10 7.28 16.87
CA SER A 93 -10.88 6.55 15.88
C SER A 93 -10.51 5.08 15.91
N ILE A 94 -11.54 4.22 15.84
CA ILE A 94 -11.39 2.79 15.63
C ILE A 94 -12.31 2.47 14.46
N ALA A 95 -11.73 2.07 13.33
CA ALA A 95 -12.48 1.66 12.15
C ALA A 95 -12.12 0.22 11.79
N MET A 96 -13.12 -0.54 11.37
CA MET A 96 -12.93 -1.87 10.80
C MET A 96 -13.71 -2.00 9.51
N ARG A 97 -13.12 -2.69 8.54
CA ARG A 97 -13.80 -3.18 7.34
C ARG A 97 -13.62 -4.68 7.23
N PHE A 98 -14.72 -5.40 7.16
CA PHE A 98 -14.73 -6.83 6.90
C PHE A 98 -15.31 -7.11 5.51
N THR A 99 -14.53 -7.77 4.66
CA THR A 99 -14.92 -8.14 3.30
C THR A 99 -14.99 -9.65 3.18
N VAL A 100 -16.08 -10.20 2.62
CA VAL A 100 -16.21 -11.61 2.24
C VAL A 100 -16.66 -11.68 0.79
N GLY A 101 -15.85 -12.30 -0.06
CA GLY A 101 -16.09 -12.31 -1.50
C GLY A 101 -16.20 -10.89 -2.06
N THR A 102 -17.40 -10.49 -2.47
CA THR A 102 -17.71 -9.14 -3.01
C THR A 102 -18.51 -8.27 -2.05
N SER A 103 -18.81 -8.75 -0.84
CA SER A 103 -19.60 -8.02 0.16
C SER A 103 -18.68 -7.44 1.22
N SER A 104 -18.90 -6.20 1.62
CA SER A 104 -18.16 -5.53 2.69
C SER A 104 -19.08 -4.97 3.78
N MET A 105 -18.58 -4.94 5.01
CA MET A 105 -19.18 -4.34 6.18
C MET A 105 -18.17 -3.41 6.84
N ASP A 106 -18.56 -2.16 7.07
CA ASP A 106 -17.75 -1.17 7.76
C ASP A 106 -18.34 -0.88 9.15
N SER A 107 -17.48 -0.69 10.13
CA SER A 107 -17.85 -0.23 11.48
C SER A 107 -16.95 0.94 11.89
N GLU A 108 -17.57 1.96 12.47
CA GLU A 108 -16.96 3.18 13.04
C GLU A 108 -17.33 3.32 14.52
#